data_AF-A0A967CRY8-F1
#
_entry.id   AF-A0A967CRY8-F1
#
_cell.length_a   1.000
_cell.length_b   1.000
_cell.length_c   1.000
_cell.angle_alpha   90.00
_cell.angle_beta   90.00
_cell.angle_gamma   90.00
#
_symmetry.space_group_name_H-M   'P 1'
#
loop_
_entity.id
_entity.type
_entity.pdbx_description
1 polymer ?
#
loop_
_entity_poly.entity_id
_entity_poly.type
_entity_poly.pdbx_seq_one_letter_code
_entity_poly.pdbx_strand_id
1 'polypeptide(L)'
;MLRTVGARLLDVVPTVLLVLTLVFIALRLLPGDPAAVALGDYATPEQLKLFREQMGLNLPLWHQYVDFVWNMLTLDFGQSLVDRTSVLQVIAVNLPYTIELTLVATAMGLLFGIPLGVLAAVHRGKLPDAGVRGFSLIGYAIPDFYLGALFLIVFALNLGWFPINGGGTGFLDRMYHVFLPAVTLAMVKTAFLA
;
A
#
# COMPACT_ATOMS: atom_id res chain seq x y z
N MET A 1 2.71 22.49 -19.46
CA MET A 1 3.24 21.39 -18.61
C MET A 1 3.69 21.88 -17.25
N LEU A 2 4.62 22.85 -17.13
CA LEU A 2 5.10 23.37 -15.83
C LEU A 2 3.97 23.92 -14.93
N ARG A 3 3.00 24.66 -15.48
CA ARG A 3 1.83 25.15 -14.72
C ARG A 3 0.95 24.01 -14.18
N THR A 4 0.80 22.92 -14.95
CA THR A 4 0.03 21.74 -14.56
C THR A 4 0.74 20.93 -13.49
N VAL A 5 2.08 20.78 -13.61
CA VAL A 5 2.91 20.12 -12.60
C VAL A 5 2.88 20.92 -11.30
N GLY A 6 3.04 22.24 -11.36
CA GLY A 6 2.95 23.12 -10.19
C GLY A 6 1.58 23.05 -9.51
N ALA A 7 0.48 23.08 -10.29
CA ALA A 7 -0.87 22.94 -9.74
C ALA A 7 -1.06 21.59 -9.02
N ARG A 8 -0.59 20.48 -9.62
CA ARG A 8 -0.68 19.16 -8.98
C ARG A 8 0.18 19.04 -7.73
N LEU A 9 1.37 19.64 -7.70
CA LEU A 9 2.20 19.67 -6.50
C LEU A 9 1.53 20.45 -5.36
N LEU A 10 0.82 21.53 -5.70
CA LEU A 10 0.00 22.26 -4.74
C LEU A 10 -1.16 21.41 -4.20
N ASP A 11 -1.81 20.60 -5.05
CA ASP A 11 -2.89 19.69 -4.63
C ASP A 11 -2.41 18.59 -3.67
N VAL A 12 -1.13 18.19 -3.73
CA VAL A 12 -0.55 17.19 -2.81
C VAL A 12 -0.55 17.70 -1.37
N VAL A 13 -0.28 18.99 -1.15
CA VAL A 13 -0.15 19.56 0.20
C VAL A 13 -1.42 19.38 1.05
N PRO A 14 -2.62 19.83 0.63
CA PRO A 14 -3.84 19.62 1.41
C PRO A 14 -4.21 18.14 1.53
N THR A 15 -3.93 17.30 0.52
CA THR A 15 -4.17 15.86 0.61
C THR A 15 -3.30 15.21 1.68
N VAL A 16 -2.00 15.49 1.70
CA VAL A 16 -1.07 14.94 2.70
C VAL A 16 -1.44 15.44 4.09
N LEU A 17 -1.72 16.74 4.25
CA LEU A 17 -2.15 17.28 5.55
C LEU A 17 -3.46 16.64 6.03
N LEU A 18 -4.42 16.42 5.13
CA LEU A 18 -5.66 15.74 5.47
C LEU A 18 -5.40 14.30 5.94
N VAL A 19 -4.58 13.55 5.21
CA VAL A 19 -4.20 12.18 5.59
C VAL A 19 -3.49 12.16 6.94
N LEU A 20 -2.49 13.04 7.16
CA LEU A 20 -1.79 13.16 8.43
C LEU A 20 -2.76 13.50 9.58
N THR A 21 -3.70 14.41 9.35
CA THR A 21 -4.74 14.77 10.32
C THR A 21 -5.62 13.58 10.65
N LEU A 22 -6.08 12.85 9.63
CA LEU A 22 -6.95 11.69 9.81
C LEU A 22 -6.22 10.56 10.55
N VAL A 23 -4.97 10.26 10.20
CA VAL A 23 -4.13 9.30 10.91
C VAL A 23 -3.92 9.75 12.36
N PHE A 24 -3.63 11.03 12.56
CA PHE A 24 -3.45 11.58 13.89
C PHE A 24 -4.70 11.35 14.75
N ILE A 25 -5.88 11.74 14.25
CA ILE A 25 -7.15 11.60 14.97
C ILE A 25 -7.48 10.12 15.18
N ALA A 26 -7.36 9.28 14.15
CA ALA A 26 -7.69 7.86 14.23
C ALA A 26 -6.90 7.16 15.35
N LEU A 27 -5.61 7.44 15.49
CA LEU A 27 -4.78 6.87 16.56
C LEU A 27 -5.19 7.30 17.98
N ARG A 28 -5.84 8.46 18.14
CA ARG A 28 -6.34 8.92 19.46
C ARG A 28 -7.79 8.54 19.73
N LEU A 29 -8.56 8.20 18.70
CA LEU A 29 -9.92 7.68 18.83
C LEU A 29 -9.92 6.18 19.17
N LEU A 30 -8.87 5.45 18.79
CA LEU A 30 -8.73 4.05 19.15
C LEU A 30 -8.68 3.89 20.68
N PRO A 31 -9.50 2.99 21.26
CA PRO A 31 -9.45 2.73 22.68
C PRO A 31 -8.11 2.06 23.04
N GLY A 32 -7.45 2.59 24.06
CA GLY A 32 -6.15 2.08 24.53
C GLY A 32 -5.17 3.23 24.79
N ASP A 33 -4.36 3.10 25.84
CA ASP A 33 -3.27 4.03 26.11
C ASP A 33 -2.08 3.68 25.21
N PRO A 34 -1.60 4.58 24.32
CA PRO A 34 -0.46 4.29 23.46
C PRO A 34 0.78 3.86 24.25
N ALA A 35 0.97 4.35 25.47
CA ALA A 35 2.05 3.92 26.35
C ALA A 35 1.87 2.47 26.83
N ALA A 36 0.64 2.06 27.17
CA ALA A 36 0.33 0.68 27.55
C ALA A 36 0.47 -0.27 26.37
N VAL A 37 0.05 0.13 25.17
CA VAL A 37 0.22 -0.67 23.94
C VAL A 37 1.70 -0.82 23.60
N ALA A 38 2.50 0.24 23.77
CA ALA A 38 3.94 0.22 23.49
C ALA A 38 4.75 -0.62 24.49
N LEU A 39 4.45 -0.51 25.79
CA LEU A 39 5.20 -1.20 26.84
C LEU A 39 4.64 -2.59 27.18
N GLY A 40 3.41 -2.88 26.76
CA GLY A 40 2.68 -4.11 27.07
C GLY A 40 2.04 -4.11 28.45
N ASP A 41 1.25 -5.15 28.71
CA ASP A 41 0.39 -5.26 29.90
C ASP A 41 1.16 -5.36 31.24
N TYR A 42 2.47 -5.61 31.20
CA TYR A 42 3.32 -5.76 32.39
C TYR A 42 4.05 -4.47 32.80
N ALA A 43 3.82 -3.35 32.11
CA ALA A 43 4.48 -2.09 32.39
C ALA A 43 4.04 -1.52 33.76
N THR A 44 5.00 -1.08 34.59
CA THR A 44 4.64 -0.44 35.87
C THR A 44 4.04 0.95 35.63
N PRO A 45 3.21 1.47 36.56
CA PRO A 45 2.68 2.83 36.46
C PRO A 45 3.74 3.91 36.27
N GLU A 46 4.92 3.73 36.89
CA GLU A 46 6.06 4.64 36.77
C GLU A 46 6.66 4.60 35.36
N GLN A 47 6.81 3.40 34.78
CA GLN A 47 7.30 3.21 33.42
C GLN A 47 6.34 3.83 32.39
N LEU A 48 5.03 3.63 32.57
CA LEU A 48 4.01 4.24 31.73
C LEU A 48 4.05 5.77 31.78
N LYS A 49 4.16 6.35 32.99
CA LYS A 49 4.24 7.80 33.15
C LYS A 49 5.47 8.37 32.47
N LEU A 50 6.64 7.75 32.69
CA LEU A 50 7.90 8.18 32.11
C LEU A 50 7.88 8.06 30.58
N PHE A 51 7.29 7.00 30.04
CA PHE A 51 7.12 6.85 28.59
C PHE A 51 6.17 7.90 27.99
N ARG A 52 5.06 8.23 28.67
CA ARG A 52 4.16 9.30 28.23
C ARG A 52 4.85 10.66 28.21
N GLU A 53 5.72 10.94 29.18
CA GLU A 53 6.52 12.18 29.21
C GLU A 53 7.53 12.19 28.05
N GLN A 54 8.24 11.09 27.82
CA GLN A 54 9.20 10.97 26.73
C GLN A 54 8.56 11.11 25.34
N MET A 55 7.37 10.55 25.16
CA MET A 55 6.63 10.58 23.89
C MET A 55 5.75 11.82 23.71
N GLY A 56 5.78 12.76 24.66
CA GLY A 56 4.95 13.98 24.60
C GLY A 56 3.44 13.72 24.70
N LEU A 57 3.01 12.54 25.16
CA LEU A 57 1.59 12.16 25.24
C LEU A 57 0.82 12.95 26.30
N ASN A 58 1.53 13.58 27.24
CA ASN A 58 0.96 14.44 28.27
C ASN A 58 0.73 15.90 27.79
N LEU A 59 1.21 16.26 26.59
CA LEU A 59 1.04 17.61 26.04
C LEU A 59 -0.39 17.83 25.53
N PRO A 60 -0.86 19.09 25.43
CA PRO A 60 -2.12 19.40 24.75
C PRO A 60 -2.15 18.84 23.32
N LEU A 61 -3.30 18.33 22.88
CA LEU A 61 -3.44 17.65 21.57
C LEU A 61 -2.92 18.48 20.39
N TRP A 62 -3.07 19.80 20.43
CA TRP A 62 -2.59 20.67 19.37
C TRP A 62 -1.06 20.71 19.30
N HIS A 63 -0.35 20.65 20.44
CA HIS A 63 1.12 20.55 20.44
C HIS A 63 1.56 19.22 19.85
N GLN A 64 0.94 18.12 20.30
CA GLN A 64 1.23 16.79 19.75
C GLN A 64 1.02 16.73 18.23
N TYR A 65 0.01 17.44 17.72
CA TYR A 65 -0.26 17.51 16.28
C TYR A 65 0.81 18.32 15.53
N VAL A 66 1.21 19.48 16.08
CA VAL A 66 2.28 20.30 15.49
C VAL A 66 3.60 19.52 15.47
N ASP A 67 3.96 18.87 16.57
CA ASP A 67 5.17 18.05 16.66
C ASP A 67 5.11 16.88 15.68
N PHE A 68 3.96 16.20 15.58
CA PHE A 68 3.75 15.12 14.64
C PHE A 68 3.96 15.58 13.19
N VAL A 69 3.31 16.67 12.77
CA VAL A 69 3.47 17.21 11.41
C VAL A 69 4.90 17.69 11.18
N TRP A 70 5.52 18.35 12.15
CA TRP A 70 6.91 18.81 12.05
C TRP A 70 7.88 17.66 11.83
N ASN A 71 7.76 16.59 12.63
CA ASN A 71 8.59 15.39 12.52
C ASN A 71 8.41 14.70 11.15
N MET A 72 7.18 14.64 10.62
CA MET A 72 6.95 14.13 9.26
C MET A 72 7.64 14.99 8.19
N LEU A 73 7.63 16.31 8.33
CA LEU A 73 8.26 17.24 7.39
C LEU A 73 9.80 17.18 7.44
N THR A 74 10.38 16.90 8.60
CA THR A 74 11.83 16.72 8.79
C THR A 74 12.29 15.29 8.50
N LEU A 75 11.39 14.41 8.03
CA LEU A 75 11.63 12.99 7.78
C LEU A 75 12.02 12.18 9.02
N ASP A 76 11.70 12.69 10.21
CA ASP A 76 11.80 11.97 11.46
C ASP A 76 10.50 11.18 11.71
N PHE A 77 10.47 9.95 11.21
CA PHE A 77 9.33 9.06 11.39
C PHE A 77 9.33 8.34 12.75
N GLY A 78 10.36 8.55 13.58
CA GLY A 78 10.53 7.86 14.85
C GLY A 78 10.86 6.37 14.72
N GLN A 79 10.56 5.62 15.79
CA GLN A 79 10.87 4.20 15.95
C GLN A 79 9.59 3.36 15.89
N SER A 80 9.68 2.18 15.27
CA SER A 80 8.63 1.16 15.34
C SER A 80 8.51 0.67 16.78
N LEU A 81 7.31 0.75 17.35
CA LEU A 81 7.03 0.24 18.70
C LEU A 81 7.09 -1.29 18.75
N VAL A 82 6.88 -1.94 17.61
CA VAL A 82 6.86 -3.41 17.48
C VAL A 82 8.28 -3.94 17.22
N ASP A 83 8.92 -3.43 16.17
CA ASP A 83 10.21 -3.97 15.70
C ASP A 83 11.41 -3.31 16.40
N ARG A 84 11.19 -2.21 17.15
CA ARG A 84 12.23 -1.40 17.80
C ARG A 84 13.33 -0.92 16.84
N THR A 85 12.96 -0.73 15.58
CA THR A 85 13.83 -0.18 14.51
C THR A 85 13.27 1.11 13.97
N SER A 86 14.12 1.95 13.37
CA SER A 86 13.66 3.21 12.79
C SER A 86 12.63 2.96 11.67
N VAL A 87 11.55 3.73 11.66
CA VAL A 87 10.48 3.58 10.66
C VAL A 87 11.04 3.86 9.25
N LEU A 88 11.97 4.80 9.13
CA LEU A 88 12.64 5.09 7.86
C LEU A 88 13.38 3.88 7.30
N GLN A 89 14.04 3.09 8.15
CA GLN A 89 14.71 1.86 7.72
C GLN A 89 13.71 0.80 7.27
N VAL A 90 12.59 0.65 7.97
CA VAL A 90 11.51 -0.27 7.56
C VAL A 90 10.98 0.13 6.18
N ILE A 91 10.74 1.42 5.95
CA ILE A 91 10.33 1.93 4.63
C ILE A 91 11.41 1.63 3.59
N ALA A 92 12.68 1.94 3.87
CA ALA A 92 13.78 1.76 2.93
C ALA A 92 13.97 0.29 2.51
N VAL A 93 13.74 -0.66 3.41
CA VAL A 93 13.81 -2.10 3.11
C VAL A 93 12.65 -2.57 2.23
N ASN A 94 11.44 -2.05 2.47
CA ASN A 94 10.24 -2.51 1.76
C ASN A 94 9.98 -1.79 0.44
N LEU A 95 10.38 -0.52 0.32
CA LEU A 95 10.11 0.34 -0.83
C LEU A 95 10.58 -0.27 -2.18
N PRO A 96 11.75 -0.90 -2.30
CA PRO A 96 12.18 -1.53 -3.54
C PRO A 96 11.23 -2.63 -4.02
N TYR A 97 10.68 -3.44 -3.10
CA TYR A 97 9.72 -4.49 -3.45
C TYR A 97 8.38 -3.91 -3.92
N THR A 98 7.92 -2.82 -3.28
CA THR A 98 6.70 -2.11 -3.72
C THR A 98 6.88 -1.52 -5.12
N ILE A 99 8.04 -0.90 -5.39
CA ILE A 99 8.35 -0.34 -6.71
C ILE A 99 8.37 -1.46 -7.76
N GLU A 100 9.11 -2.54 -7.49
CA GLU A 100 9.21 -3.69 -8.38
C GLU A 100 7.84 -4.29 -8.70
N LEU A 101 7.04 -4.60 -7.67
CA LEU A 101 5.68 -5.11 -7.83
C LEU A 101 4.80 -4.17 -8.67
N THR A 102 4.87 -2.87 -8.37
CA THR A 102 4.07 -1.86 -9.09
C THR A 102 4.46 -1.77 -10.55
N LEU A 103 5.76 -1.79 -10.85
CA LEU A 103 6.28 -1.74 -12.22
C LEU A 103 5.90 -2.99 -13.01
N VAL A 104 6.09 -4.19 -12.43
CA VAL A 104 5.75 -5.45 -13.09
C VAL A 104 4.25 -5.55 -13.34
N ALA A 105 3.41 -5.27 -12.33
CA ALA A 105 1.96 -5.28 -12.48
C ALA A 105 1.47 -4.27 -13.52
N THR A 106 2.08 -3.09 -13.57
CA THR A 106 1.73 -2.04 -14.55
C THR A 106 2.17 -2.45 -15.94
N ALA A 107 3.38 -2.98 -16.11
CA ALA A 107 3.85 -3.49 -17.40
C ALA A 107 2.94 -4.60 -17.94
N MET A 108 2.55 -5.57 -17.10
CA MET A 108 1.59 -6.62 -17.46
C MET A 108 0.22 -6.04 -17.82
N GLY A 109 -0.30 -5.11 -17.00
CA GLY A 109 -1.57 -4.44 -17.26
C GLY A 109 -1.60 -3.70 -18.59
N LEU A 110 -0.51 -3.01 -18.96
CA LEU A 110 -0.38 -2.35 -20.26
C LEU A 110 -0.25 -3.37 -21.39
N LEU A 111 0.57 -4.41 -21.19
CA LEU A 111 0.83 -5.46 -22.17
C LEU A 111 -0.45 -6.20 -22.58
N PHE A 112 -1.37 -6.45 -21.65
CA PHE A 112 -2.62 -7.13 -21.94
C PHE A 112 -3.79 -6.17 -22.19
N GLY A 113 -3.87 -5.08 -21.44
CA GLY A 113 -4.98 -4.14 -21.50
C GLY A 113 -5.06 -3.41 -22.84
N ILE A 114 -3.91 -2.91 -23.34
CA ILE A 114 -3.89 -2.16 -24.60
C ILE A 114 -4.31 -3.05 -25.79
N PRO A 115 -3.75 -4.26 -26.00
CA PRO A 115 -4.18 -5.10 -27.11
C PRO A 115 -5.65 -5.52 -27.02
N LEU A 116 -6.17 -5.83 -25.81
CA LEU A 116 -7.58 -6.19 -25.63
C LEU A 116 -8.50 -5.00 -25.94
N GLY A 117 -8.15 -3.80 -25.47
CA GLY A 117 -8.91 -2.58 -25.78
C GLY A 117 -8.89 -2.26 -27.29
N VAL A 118 -7.73 -2.40 -27.95
CA VAL A 118 -7.63 -2.24 -29.40
C VAL A 118 -8.47 -3.29 -30.13
N LEU A 119 -8.44 -4.55 -29.69
CA LEU A 119 -9.23 -5.63 -30.27
C LEU A 119 -10.74 -5.33 -30.20
N ALA A 120 -11.21 -4.87 -29.04
CA ALA A 120 -12.60 -4.47 -28.82
C ALA A 120 -12.99 -3.27 -29.70
N ALA A 121 -12.12 -2.25 -29.77
CA ALA A 121 -12.36 -1.05 -30.56
C ALA A 121 -12.46 -1.34 -32.07
N VAL A 122 -11.58 -2.19 -32.61
CA VAL A 122 -11.58 -2.58 -34.03
C VAL A 122 -12.79 -3.47 -34.38
N HIS A 123 -13.26 -4.28 -33.43
CA HIS A 123 -14.39 -5.20 -33.60
C HIS A 123 -15.67 -4.71 -32.92
N ARG A 124 -15.84 -3.39 -32.80
CA ARG A 124 -16.98 -2.78 -32.11
C ARG A 124 -18.32 -3.38 -32.53
N GLY A 125 -19.11 -3.79 -31.55
CA GLY A 125 -20.43 -4.41 -31.75
C GLY A 125 -20.40 -5.88 -32.19
N LYS A 126 -19.23 -6.52 -32.26
CA LYS A 126 -19.07 -7.94 -32.60
C LYS A 126 -18.69 -8.76 -31.36
N LEU A 127 -18.63 -10.09 -31.53
CA LEU A 127 -18.29 -11.02 -30.44
C LEU A 127 -16.97 -10.69 -29.71
N PRO A 128 -15.86 -10.28 -30.37
CA PRO A 128 -14.64 -9.93 -29.65
C PRO A 128 -14.82 -8.73 -28.69
N ASP A 129 -15.55 -7.69 -29.11
CA ASP A 129 -15.90 -6.55 -28.26
C ASP A 129 -16.76 -6.99 -27.07
N ALA A 130 -17.80 -7.80 -27.30
CA ALA A 130 -18.65 -8.32 -26.23
C ALA A 130 -17.85 -9.17 -25.21
N GLY A 131 -16.90 -9.98 -25.67
CA GLY A 131 -16.02 -10.79 -24.83
C GLY A 131 -15.10 -9.93 -23.96
N VAL A 132 -14.44 -8.93 -24.55
CA VAL A 132 -13.56 -8.00 -23.81
C VAL A 132 -14.37 -7.21 -22.78
N ARG A 133 -15.52 -6.67 -23.15
CA ARG A 133 -16.40 -5.95 -22.22
C ARG A 133 -16.87 -6.83 -21.06
N GLY A 134 -17.22 -8.09 -21.34
CA GLY A 134 -17.57 -9.06 -20.30
C GLY A 134 -16.41 -9.33 -19.35
N PHE A 135 -15.20 -9.52 -19.89
CA PHE A 135 -13.98 -9.64 -19.10
C PHE A 135 -13.73 -8.40 -18.23
N SER A 136 -13.80 -7.20 -18.80
CA SER A 136 -13.59 -5.94 -18.09
C SER A 136 -14.59 -5.75 -16.96
N LEU A 137 -15.87 -6.10 -17.18
CA LEU A 137 -16.90 -6.05 -16.15
C LEU A 137 -16.59 -7.01 -14.98
N ILE A 138 -16.22 -8.26 -15.27
CA ILE A 138 -15.89 -9.24 -14.23
C ILE A 138 -14.63 -8.80 -13.47
N GLY A 139 -13.58 -8.41 -14.20
CA GLY A 139 -12.32 -7.99 -13.61
C GLY A 139 -12.44 -6.76 -12.71
N TYR A 140 -13.38 -5.85 -13.01
CA TYR A 140 -13.65 -4.68 -12.19
C TYR A 140 -14.60 -4.98 -11.01
N ALA A 141 -15.49 -5.96 -11.16
CA ALA A 141 -16.46 -6.31 -10.12
C ALA A 141 -15.83 -7.09 -8.96
N ILE A 142 -14.74 -7.83 -9.20
CA ILE A 142 -14.06 -8.62 -8.19
C ILE A 142 -13.07 -7.74 -7.42
N PRO A 143 -13.15 -7.67 -6.07
CA PRO A 143 -12.16 -6.98 -5.28
C PRO A 143 -10.75 -7.58 -5.44
N ASP A 144 -9.74 -6.73 -5.57
CA ASP A 144 -8.34 -7.11 -5.77
C ASP A 144 -7.80 -7.99 -4.62
N PHE A 145 -8.10 -7.65 -3.37
CA PHE A 145 -7.69 -8.45 -2.20
C PHE A 145 -8.29 -9.87 -2.24
N TYR A 146 -9.54 -10.00 -2.71
CA TYR A 146 -10.23 -11.29 -2.79
C TYR A 146 -9.64 -12.14 -3.92
N LEU A 147 -9.41 -11.54 -5.09
CA LEU A 147 -8.74 -12.21 -6.20
C LEU A 147 -7.32 -12.66 -5.81
N GLY A 148 -6.58 -11.80 -5.09
CA GLY A 148 -5.26 -12.13 -4.56
C GLY A 148 -5.29 -13.32 -3.61
N ALA A 149 -6.26 -13.36 -2.68
CA ALA A 149 -6.45 -14.49 -1.78
C ALA A 149 -6.78 -15.79 -2.54
N LEU A 150 -7.66 -15.74 -3.53
CA LEU A 150 -7.97 -16.91 -4.37
C LEU A 150 -6.75 -17.43 -5.12
N PHE A 151 -5.98 -16.53 -5.73
CA PHE A 151 -4.75 -16.91 -6.43
C PHE A 151 -3.70 -17.50 -5.49
N LEU A 152 -3.53 -16.95 -4.30
CA LEU A 152 -2.66 -17.55 -3.28
C LEU A 152 -3.13 -18.96 -2.88
N ILE A 153 -4.43 -19.14 -2.63
CA ILE A 153 -4.97 -20.46 -2.25
C ILE A 153 -4.75 -21.49 -3.35
N VAL A 154 -5.07 -21.13 -4.60
CA VAL A 154 -4.99 -22.06 -5.73
C VAL A 154 -3.53 -22.33 -6.11
N PHE A 155 -2.77 -21.28 -6.40
CA PHE A 155 -1.46 -21.42 -7.02
C PHE A 155 -0.32 -21.56 -6.02
N ALA A 156 -0.40 -20.97 -4.83
CA ALA A 156 0.65 -21.10 -3.82
C ALA A 156 0.36 -22.26 -2.84
N LEU A 157 -0.84 -22.32 -2.24
CA LEU A 157 -1.14 -23.31 -1.20
C LEU A 157 -1.48 -24.70 -1.76
N ASN A 158 -2.38 -24.79 -2.73
CA ASN A 158 -2.84 -26.09 -3.23
C ASN A 158 -1.87 -26.69 -4.25
N LEU A 159 -1.41 -25.87 -5.21
CA LEU A 159 -0.55 -26.32 -6.31
C LEU A 159 0.95 -26.21 -6.00
N GLY A 160 1.36 -25.36 -5.05
CA GLY A 160 2.77 -25.17 -4.72
C GLY A 160 3.61 -24.52 -5.83
N TRP A 161 2.98 -23.82 -6.77
CA TRP A 161 3.66 -23.21 -7.93
C TRP A 161 4.33 -21.88 -7.64
N PHE A 162 3.97 -21.22 -6.54
CA PHE A 162 4.53 -19.93 -6.16
C PHE A 162 4.72 -19.87 -4.65
N PRO A 163 5.69 -19.05 -4.18
CA PRO A 163 5.90 -18.84 -2.76
C PRO A 163 4.74 -18.06 -2.14
N ILE A 164 4.48 -18.30 -0.85
CA ILE A 164 3.41 -17.63 -0.09
C ILE A 164 3.92 -16.31 0.51
N ASN A 165 5.21 -16.25 0.84
CA ASN A 165 5.87 -15.09 1.44
C ASN A 165 7.33 -14.97 0.96
N GLY A 166 7.94 -13.82 1.25
CA GLY A 166 9.33 -13.53 0.89
C GLY A 166 9.47 -12.68 -0.36
N GLY A 167 10.66 -12.07 -0.52
CA GLY A 167 10.98 -11.19 -1.63
C GLY A 167 11.84 -11.82 -2.72
N GLY A 168 12.35 -13.04 -2.51
CA GLY A 168 13.32 -13.70 -3.38
C GLY A 168 14.74 -13.11 -3.32
N THR A 169 15.72 -13.86 -3.83
CA THR A 169 17.14 -13.46 -3.93
C THR A 169 17.65 -13.52 -5.37
N GLY A 170 18.17 -12.39 -5.87
CA GLY A 170 18.57 -12.27 -7.28
C GLY A 170 17.37 -12.10 -8.22
N PHE A 171 17.63 -11.69 -9.47
CA PHE A 171 16.58 -11.20 -10.37
C PHE A 171 15.49 -12.25 -10.67
N LEU A 172 15.87 -13.48 -11.04
CA LEU A 172 14.90 -14.52 -11.43
C LEU A 172 14.00 -14.94 -10.27
N ASP A 173 14.57 -15.10 -9.09
CA ASP A 173 13.82 -15.49 -7.90
C ASP A 173 12.86 -14.38 -7.45
N ARG A 174 13.30 -13.10 -7.53
CA ARG A 174 12.42 -11.95 -7.29
C ARG A 174 11.25 -11.91 -8.27
N MET A 175 11.49 -12.12 -9.56
CA MET A 175 10.42 -12.19 -10.56
C MET A 175 9.45 -13.33 -10.28
N TYR A 176 9.94 -14.47 -9.82
CA TYR A 176 9.11 -15.61 -9.43
C TYR A 176 8.22 -15.29 -8.22
N HIS A 177 8.75 -14.61 -7.19
CA HIS A 177 7.98 -14.17 -6.02
C HIS A 177 6.96 -13.08 -6.36
N VAL A 178 7.32 -12.15 -7.25
CA VAL A 178 6.48 -11.01 -7.63
C VAL A 178 5.38 -11.39 -8.62
N PHE A 179 5.55 -12.47 -9.39
CA PHE A 179 4.68 -12.82 -10.51
C PHE A 179 3.21 -12.95 -10.10
N LEU A 180 2.91 -13.76 -9.08
CA LEU A 180 1.52 -14.03 -8.70
C LEU A 180 0.81 -12.76 -8.16
N PRO A 181 1.38 -12.00 -7.20
CA PRO A 181 0.83 -10.70 -6.82
C PRO A 181 0.70 -9.72 -7.98
N ALA A 182 1.67 -9.70 -8.90
CA ALA A 182 1.63 -8.82 -10.06
C ALA A 182 0.50 -9.18 -11.02
N VAL A 183 0.22 -10.47 -11.25
CA VAL A 183 -0.91 -10.93 -12.05
C VAL A 183 -2.24 -10.48 -11.43
N THR A 184 -2.40 -10.61 -10.12
CA THR A 184 -3.59 -10.12 -9.41
C THR A 184 -3.84 -8.64 -9.69
N LEU A 185 -2.82 -7.81 -9.48
CA LEU A 185 -2.92 -6.36 -9.70
C LEU A 185 -3.08 -6.00 -11.18
N ALA A 186 -2.41 -6.74 -12.07
CA ALA A 186 -2.46 -6.54 -13.50
C ALA A 186 -3.83 -6.87 -14.09
N MET A 187 -4.58 -7.83 -13.51
CA MET A 187 -5.90 -8.21 -13.99
C MET A 187 -6.89 -7.04 -13.88
N VAL A 188 -6.87 -6.33 -12.75
CA VAL A 188 -7.70 -5.13 -12.54
C VAL A 188 -7.28 -4.00 -13.48
N LYS A 189 -5.97 -3.77 -13.66
CA LYS A 189 -5.45 -2.76 -14.58
C LYS A 189 -5.80 -3.07 -16.04
N THR A 190 -5.72 -4.34 -16.44
CA THR A 190 -6.09 -4.83 -17.77
C THR A 190 -7.56 -4.57 -18.02
N ALA A 191 -8.43 -4.95 -17.08
CA ALA A 191 -9.87 -4.72 -17.15
C ALA A 191 -10.26 -3.24 -17.24
N PHE A 192 -9.49 -2.35 -16.62
CA PHE A 192 -9.72 -0.90 -16.71
C PHE A 192 -9.32 -0.32 -18.08
N LEU A 193 -8.25 -0.86 -18.69
CA LEU A 193 -7.70 -0.37 -19.96
C LEU A 193 -8.37 -0.95 -21.20
N ALA A 194 -8.98 -2.14 -21.09
CA ALA A 194 -9.60 -2.89 -22.17
C ALA A 194 -11.09 -2.56 -22.32
#